data_AF-A0A0C4DI60-F1
#
_entry.id   AF-A0A0C4DI60-F1
#
_cell.length_a   1.000
_cell.length_b   1.000
_cell.length_c   1.000
_cell.angle_alpha   90.00
_cell.angle_beta   90.00
_cell.angle_gamma   90.00
#
_symmetry.space_group_name_H-M   'P 1'
#
loop_
_entity.id
_entity.type
_entity.pdbx_description
1 polymer ?
#
loop_
_entity_poly.entity_id
_entity_poly.type
_entity_poly.pdbx_seq_one_letter_code
_entity_poly.pdbx_strand_id
1 'polypeptide(L)'
;MSDIIKDMMRQVWQIPRGTKLGPEGRKNPDNFHHYRKWGFTIYRTYYGEESEKHWQALLYSLRHQTKLAFGVFEDDEETDQDDRRRVQELFYLDVREDPSRLDGLDVRGLREFCNAEKLKETEVVEKANSKYRLPRI
;
A
#
# COMPACT_ATOMS: atom_id res chain seq x y z
N MET A 1 13.73 -17.35 -8.20
CA MET A 1 12.59 -16.77 -7.44
C MET A 1 13.00 -15.54 -6.64
N SER A 2 14.31 -15.33 -6.40
CA SER A 2 14.89 -14.19 -5.67
C SER A 2 14.66 -12.79 -6.28
N ASP A 3 14.11 -12.72 -7.50
CA ASP A 3 13.78 -11.45 -8.14
C ASP A 3 12.49 -10.80 -7.60
N ILE A 4 11.56 -11.57 -7.03
CA ILE A 4 10.26 -11.03 -6.57
C ILE A 4 10.46 -10.00 -5.45
N ILE A 5 11.25 -10.32 -4.43
CA ILE A 5 11.51 -9.40 -3.31
C ILE A 5 12.26 -8.16 -3.80
N LYS A 6 13.23 -8.32 -4.72
CA LYS A 6 13.96 -7.21 -5.33
C LYS A 6 13.01 -6.29 -6.12
N ASP A 7 12.09 -6.86 -6.88
CA ASP A 7 11.11 -6.11 -7.66
C ASP A 7 10.08 -5.40 -6.76
N MET A 8 9.61 -6.07 -5.70
CA MET A 8 8.75 -5.43 -4.70
C MET A 8 9.48 -4.26 -4.04
N MET A 9 10.75 -4.43 -3.68
CA MET A 9 11.57 -3.35 -3.10
C MET A 9 11.69 -2.14 -4.03
N ARG A 10 11.87 -2.35 -5.33
CA ARG A 10 11.88 -1.26 -6.32
C ARG A 10 10.57 -0.50 -6.39
N GLN A 11 9.44 -1.15 -6.14
CA GLN A 11 8.11 -0.52 -6.18
C GLN A 11 7.80 0.27 -4.91
N VAL A 12 8.17 -0.27 -3.74
CA VAL A 12 7.89 0.37 -2.44
C VAL A 12 8.89 1.47 -2.10
N TRP A 13 10.10 1.43 -2.66
CA TRP A 13 11.12 2.46 -2.45
C TRP A 13 11.03 3.56 -3.49
N GLN A 14 10.41 4.69 -3.14
CA GLN A 14 10.23 5.82 -4.07
C GLN A 14 10.91 7.09 -3.57
N ILE A 15 12.06 7.40 -4.17
CA ILE A 15 12.81 8.61 -3.86
C ILE A 15 12.45 9.70 -4.89
N PRO A 16 12.07 10.92 -4.45
CA PRO A 16 11.94 12.05 -5.36
C PRO A 16 13.25 12.32 -6.12
N ARG A 17 13.15 12.74 -7.38
CA ARG A 17 14.34 13.02 -8.20
C ARG A 17 15.16 14.13 -7.53
N GLY A 18 16.47 13.90 -7.40
CA GLY A 18 17.40 14.87 -6.82
C GLY A 18 17.55 14.83 -5.29
N THR A 19 16.85 13.94 -4.60
CA THR A 19 17.07 13.74 -3.15
C THR A 19 18.45 13.16 -2.90
N LYS A 20 19.22 13.83 -2.02
CA LYS A 20 20.48 13.30 -1.49
C LYS A 20 20.15 12.33 -0.37
N LEU A 21 20.47 11.05 -0.56
CA LEU A 21 20.34 10.06 0.49
C LEU A 21 21.53 10.17 1.46
N GLY A 22 21.26 9.92 2.74
CA GLY A 22 22.32 9.68 3.71
C GLY A 22 23.17 8.44 3.35
N PRO A 23 24.28 8.20 4.08
CA PRO A 23 25.07 6.97 3.93
C PRO A 23 24.17 5.73 4.06
N GLU A 24 24.53 4.64 3.38
CA GLU A 24 23.79 3.36 3.33
C GLU A 24 22.43 3.39 2.60
N GLY A 25 22.04 4.53 2.02
CA GLY A 25 20.89 4.63 1.13
C GLY A 25 19.60 4.10 1.77
N ARG A 26 18.98 3.08 1.15
CA ARG A 26 17.70 2.51 1.59
C ARG A 26 17.76 1.71 2.90
N LYS A 27 18.96 1.31 3.36
CA LYS A 27 19.15 0.58 4.63
C LYS A 27 19.25 1.53 5.83
N ASN A 28 19.50 2.82 5.59
CA ASN A 28 19.54 3.83 6.63
C ASN A 28 18.13 4.15 7.16
N PRO A 29 17.90 4.03 8.49
CA PRO A 29 16.62 4.35 9.13
C PRO A 29 16.10 5.76 8.85
N ASP A 30 17.00 6.76 8.73
CA ASP A 30 16.63 8.14 8.46
C ASP A 30 15.94 8.28 7.10
N ASN A 31 16.25 7.38 6.15
CA ASN A 31 15.66 7.39 4.82
C ASN A 31 14.36 6.56 4.74
N PHE A 32 13.89 5.92 5.82
CA PHE A 32 12.71 5.03 5.77
C PHE A 32 11.40 5.74 5.41
N HIS A 33 11.34 7.05 5.59
CA HIS A 33 10.19 7.86 5.17
C HIS A 33 9.98 7.88 3.64
N HIS A 34 10.95 7.40 2.85
CA HIS A 34 10.81 7.20 1.39
C HIS A 34 10.18 5.85 1.01
N TYR A 35 9.95 4.95 1.97
CA TYR A 35 9.16 3.74 1.71
C TYR A 35 7.67 4.06 1.68
N ARG A 36 6.98 3.51 0.69
CA ARG A 36 5.52 3.49 0.61
C ARG A 36 5.01 2.17 1.14
N LYS A 37 3.89 2.23 1.87
CA LYS A 37 3.09 1.05 2.18
C LYS A 37 2.56 0.44 0.87
N TRP A 38 2.37 -0.87 0.87
CA TRP A 38 1.74 -1.59 -0.24
C TRP A 38 0.70 -2.57 0.28
N GLY A 39 -0.19 -3.03 -0.59
CA GLY A 39 -1.22 -4.00 -0.24
C GLY A 39 -2.51 -3.69 -0.99
N PHE A 40 -3.63 -4.05 -0.38
CA PHE A 40 -4.94 -3.96 -1.02
C PHE A 40 -5.80 -2.90 -0.34
N THR A 41 -6.51 -2.13 -1.17
CA THR A 41 -7.67 -1.37 -0.71
C THR A 41 -8.88 -2.28 -0.79
N ILE A 42 -9.59 -2.45 0.33
CA ILE A 42 -10.73 -3.36 0.45
C ILE A 42 -11.94 -2.55 0.86
N TYR A 43 -13.03 -2.69 0.12
CA TYR A 43 -14.28 -1.99 0.35
C TYR A 43 -15.33 -2.96 0.90
N ARG A 44 -15.96 -2.61 2.02
CA ARG A 44 -17.13 -3.31 2.53
C ARG A 44 -18.38 -2.69 1.95
N THR A 45 -19.24 -3.48 1.33
CA THR A 45 -20.50 -3.00 0.75
C THR A 45 -21.75 -3.65 1.35
N TYR A 46 -21.58 -4.55 2.32
CA TYR A 46 -22.68 -5.24 2.99
C TYR A 46 -22.50 -5.18 4.52
N TYR A 47 -23.58 -4.83 5.24
CA TYR A 47 -23.56 -4.48 6.66
C TYR A 47 -24.64 -5.19 7.50
N GLY A 48 -24.88 -6.48 7.25
CA GLY A 48 -25.79 -7.30 8.07
C GLY A 48 -25.21 -7.77 9.42
N GLU A 49 -26.06 -8.25 10.33
CA GLU A 49 -25.65 -8.71 11.67
C GLU A 49 -24.57 -9.81 11.64
N GLU A 50 -24.66 -10.76 10.71
CA GLU A 50 -23.64 -11.82 10.54
C GLU A 50 -22.41 -11.36 9.75
N SER A 51 -22.52 -10.24 9.02
CA SER A 51 -21.47 -9.74 8.12
C SER A 51 -20.22 -9.30 8.88
N GLU A 52 -20.37 -8.78 10.10
CA GLU A 52 -19.24 -8.26 10.88
C GLU A 52 -18.21 -9.36 11.17
N LYS A 53 -18.67 -10.54 11.59
CA LYS A 53 -17.79 -11.68 11.87
C LYS A 53 -17.04 -12.14 10.61
N HIS A 54 -17.75 -12.22 9.48
CA HIS A 54 -17.14 -12.61 8.20
C HIS A 54 -16.15 -11.55 7.70
N TRP A 55 -16.47 -10.28 7.90
CA TRP A 55 -15.57 -9.18 7.56
C TRP A 55 -14.27 -9.23 8.35
N GLN A 56 -14.36 -9.37 9.69
CA GLN A 56 -13.17 -9.51 10.52
C GLN A 56 -12.36 -10.77 10.19
N ALA A 57 -13.02 -11.89 9.91
CA ALA A 57 -12.35 -13.13 9.49
C ALA A 57 -11.63 -12.98 8.15
N LEU A 58 -12.21 -12.25 7.19
CA LEU A 58 -11.58 -11.94 5.91
C LEU A 58 -10.32 -11.08 6.12
N LEU A 59 -10.42 -9.98 6.87
CA LEU A 59 -9.29 -9.08 7.14
C LEU A 59 -8.16 -9.80 7.89
N TYR A 60 -8.51 -10.63 8.88
CA TYR A 60 -7.56 -11.47 9.58
C TYR A 60 -6.85 -12.43 8.62
N SER A 61 -7.62 -13.16 7.81
CA SER A 61 -7.09 -14.14 6.85
C SER A 61 -6.14 -13.49 5.85
N LEU A 62 -6.52 -12.36 5.25
CA LEU A 62 -5.67 -11.64 4.30
C LEU A 62 -4.35 -11.20 4.94
N ARG A 63 -4.40 -10.59 6.13
CA ARG A 63 -3.19 -10.19 6.85
C ARG A 63 -2.30 -11.38 7.19
N HIS A 64 -2.89 -12.44 7.71
CA HIS A 64 -2.16 -13.60 8.19
C HIS A 64 -1.55 -14.39 7.04
N GLN A 65 -2.33 -14.71 6.01
CA GLN A 65 -1.87 -15.48 4.85
C GLN A 65 -0.82 -14.72 4.05
N THR A 66 -0.97 -13.40 3.85
CA THR A 66 0.08 -12.62 3.19
C THR A 66 1.37 -12.65 3.99
N LYS A 67 1.31 -12.48 5.32
CA LYS A 67 2.52 -12.56 6.16
C LYS A 67 3.18 -13.94 6.11
N LEU A 68 2.39 -15.02 6.14
CA LEU A 68 2.90 -16.39 6.03
C LEU A 68 3.53 -16.67 4.67
N ALA A 69 2.99 -16.11 3.58
CA ALA A 69 3.56 -16.30 2.24
C ALA A 69 5.01 -15.77 2.14
N PHE A 70 5.40 -14.78 2.95
CA PHE A 70 6.79 -14.33 3.05
C PHE A 70 7.72 -15.34 3.74
N GLY A 71 7.17 -16.34 4.45
CA GLY A 71 7.93 -17.44 5.03
C GLY A 71 8.58 -18.32 3.95
N VAL A 72 8.02 -18.38 2.74
CA VAL A 72 8.59 -19.13 1.60
C VAL A 72 10.00 -18.65 1.22
N PHE A 73 10.33 -17.40 1.53
CA PHE A 73 11.63 -16.81 1.22
C PHE A 73 12.60 -16.80 2.42
N GLU A 74 12.25 -17.45 3.54
CA GLU A 74 13.10 -17.48 4.74
C GLU A 74 14.38 -18.30 4.53
N ASP A 75 14.27 -19.43 3.85
CA ASP A 75 15.38 -20.34 3.58
C ASP A 75 16.04 -20.09 2.20
N ASP A 76 15.61 -19.05 1.47
CA ASP A 76 16.19 -18.68 0.19
C ASP A 76 17.47 -17.85 0.40
N GLU A 77 18.63 -18.49 0.26
CA GLU A 77 19.96 -17.86 0.40
C GLU A 77 20.21 -16.70 -0.58
N GLU A 78 19.50 -16.66 -1.72
CA GLU A 78 19.60 -15.56 -2.68
C GLU A 78 18.77 -14.33 -2.30
N THR A 79 17.82 -14.48 -1.37
CA THR A 79 16.94 -13.40 -0.91
C THR A 79 17.61 -12.60 0.20
N ASP A 80 17.73 -11.27 0.01
CA ASP A 80 18.14 -10.36 1.09
C ASP A 80 17.04 -10.36 2.18
N GLN A 81 17.39 -10.89 3.35
CA GLN A 81 16.45 -11.06 4.46
C GLN A 81 15.99 -9.73 5.06
N ASP A 82 16.78 -8.66 4.96
CA ASP A 82 16.37 -7.33 5.40
C ASP A 82 15.35 -6.74 4.44
N ASP A 83 15.55 -6.92 3.14
CA ASP A 83 14.59 -6.53 2.11
C ASP A 83 13.28 -7.29 2.27
N ARG A 84 13.34 -8.61 2.46
CA ARG A 84 12.15 -9.45 2.71
C ARG A 84 11.36 -8.93 3.90
N ARG A 85 12.03 -8.74 5.05
CA ARG A 85 11.42 -8.19 6.27
C ARG A 85 10.80 -6.82 6.01
N ARG A 86 11.51 -5.93 5.30
CA ARG A 86 11.02 -4.60 4.98
C ARG A 86 9.76 -4.64 4.12
N VAL A 87 9.75 -5.44 3.05
CA VAL A 87 8.55 -5.61 2.22
C VAL A 87 7.40 -6.14 3.07
N GLN A 88 7.63 -7.16 3.89
CA GLN A 88 6.60 -7.74 4.75
C GLN A 88 6.03 -6.71 5.75
N GLU A 89 6.87 -5.88 6.37
CA GLU A 89 6.46 -4.81 7.30
C GLU A 89 5.66 -3.69 6.63
N LEU A 90 5.96 -3.39 5.36
CA LEU A 90 5.25 -2.37 4.59
C LEU A 90 3.88 -2.83 4.09
N PHE A 91 3.53 -4.11 4.27
CA PHE A 91 2.21 -4.62 3.91
C PHE A 91 1.12 -4.00 4.78
N TYR A 92 0.10 -3.43 4.14
CA TYR A 92 -1.01 -2.75 4.77
C TYR A 92 -2.31 -3.00 4.00
N LEU A 93 -3.39 -3.26 4.74
CA LEU A 93 -4.73 -3.28 4.18
C LEU A 93 -5.39 -1.92 4.41
N ASP A 94 -5.72 -1.23 3.33
CA ASP A 94 -6.50 0.01 3.36
C ASP A 94 -7.99 -0.35 3.37
N VAL A 95 -8.56 -0.44 4.57
CA VAL A 95 -9.93 -0.91 4.78
C VAL A 95 -10.91 0.27 4.72
N ARG A 96 -11.89 0.19 3.83
CA ARG A 96 -12.93 1.21 3.64
C ARG A 96 -14.27 0.59 4.00
N GLU A 97 -14.83 1.06 5.11
CA GLU A 97 -16.02 0.45 5.72
C GLU A 97 -17.07 1.47 6.16
N ASP A 98 -17.05 2.68 5.64
CA ASP A 98 -18.10 3.68 5.91
C ASP A 98 -19.44 3.28 5.24
N PRO A 99 -20.45 2.85 6.03
CA PRO A 99 -21.71 2.36 5.47
C PRO A 99 -22.47 3.46 4.74
N SER A 100 -22.33 4.73 5.15
CA SER A 100 -23.04 5.86 4.52
C SER A 100 -22.63 6.09 3.06
N ARG A 101 -21.46 5.58 2.68
CA ARG A 101 -20.87 5.74 1.34
C ARG A 101 -20.86 4.44 0.53
N LEU A 102 -20.92 3.28 1.19
CA LEU A 102 -20.60 2.00 0.58
C LEU A 102 -21.71 0.94 0.70
N ASP A 103 -22.65 1.08 1.64
CA ASP A 103 -23.70 0.09 1.84
C ASP A 103 -24.57 -0.06 0.59
N GLY A 104 -24.83 -1.32 0.22
CA GLY A 104 -25.65 -1.68 -0.94
C GLY A 104 -25.02 -1.42 -2.31
N LEU A 105 -23.77 -0.95 -2.40
CA LEU A 105 -23.12 -0.76 -3.70
C LEU A 105 -22.90 -2.10 -4.41
N ASP A 106 -23.42 -2.20 -5.64
CA ASP A 106 -23.10 -3.27 -6.57
C ASP A 106 -21.70 -3.06 -7.19
N VAL A 107 -21.27 -4.00 -8.03
CA VAL A 107 -19.94 -3.94 -8.70
C VAL A 107 -19.78 -2.67 -9.56
N ARG A 108 -20.87 -2.14 -10.13
CA ARG A 108 -20.83 -0.92 -10.95
C ARG A 108 -20.73 0.31 -10.06
N GLY A 109 -21.57 0.41 -9.04
CA GLY A 109 -21.52 1.50 -8.06
C GLY A 109 -20.17 1.58 -7.35
N LEU A 110 -19.58 0.44 -6.98
CA LEU A 110 -18.24 0.41 -6.39
C LEU A 110 -17.16 0.88 -7.37
N ARG A 111 -17.28 0.53 -8.67
CA ARG A 111 -16.34 0.99 -9.70
C ARG A 111 -16.41 2.51 -9.87
N GLU A 112 -17.61 3.07 -9.91
CA GLU A 112 -17.83 4.51 -10.01
C GLU A 112 -17.27 5.24 -8.78
N PHE A 113 -17.54 4.72 -7.58
CA PHE A 113 -16.97 5.21 -6.34
C PHE A 113 -15.44 5.25 -6.38
N CYS A 114 -14.81 4.12 -6.75
CA CYS A 114 -13.35 4.02 -6.88
C CYS A 114 -12.78 5.03 -7.86
N ASN A 115 -13.43 5.23 -9.02
CA ASN A 115 -12.98 6.20 -10.02
C ASN A 115 -13.08 7.64 -9.49
N ALA A 116 -14.15 7.97 -8.77
CA ALA A 116 -14.32 9.29 -8.16
C ALA A 116 -13.27 9.58 -7.08
N GLU A 117 -12.94 8.61 -6.23
CA GLU A 117 -11.87 8.79 -5.23
C GLU A 117 -10.51 8.99 -5.89
N LYS A 118 -10.18 8.23 -6.95
CA LYS A 118 -8.94 8.40 -7.71
C LYS A 118 -8.82 9.80 -8.33
N LEU A 119 -9.91 10.33 -8.88
CA LEU A 119 -9.92 11.68 -9.46
C LEU A 119 -9.62 12.75 -8.39
N LYS A 120 -10.23 12.64 -7.21
CA LYS A 120 -9.94 13.56 -6.09
C LYS A 120 -8.48 13.48 -5.65
N GLU A 121 -7.91 12.27 -5.55
CA GLU A 121 -6.50 12.11 -5.22
C GLU A 121 -5.59 12.77 -6.25
N THR A 122 -5.87 12.59 -7.56
CA THR A 122 -5.10 13.25 -8.62
C THR A 122 -5.19 14.77 -8.53
N GLU A 123 -6.37 15.33 -8.29
CA GLU A 123 -6.54 16.79 -8.14
C GLU A 123 -5.77 17.35 -6.93
N VAL A 124 -5.77 16.63 -5.80
CA VAL A 124 -5.02 17.04 -4.59
C VAL A 124 -3.52 17.03 -4.88
N VAL A 125 -3.01 15.98 -5.54
CA VAL A 125 -1.60 15.88 -5.91
C VAL A 125 -1.20 16.97 -6.91
N GLU A 126 -2.03 17.26 -7.90
CA GLU A 126 -1.79 18.34 -8.86
C GLU A 126 -1.78 19.72 -8.20
N LYS A 127 -2.75 20.01 -7.31
CA LYS A 127 -2.79 21.26 -6.55
C LYS A 127 -1.58 21.42 -5.64
N ALA A 128 -1.15 20.34 -4.98
CA ALA A 128 0.08 20.34 -4.18
C ALA A 128 1.28 20.66 -5.07
N ASN A 129 1.45 19.96 -6.19
CA ASN A 129 2.57 20.17 -7.11
C ASN A 129 2.59 21.58 -7.74
N SER A 130 1.42 22.17 -8.03
CA SER A 130 1.30 23.55 -8.51
C SER A 130 1.79 24.56 -7.47
N LYS A 131 1.47 24.33 -6.19
CA LYS A 131 1.89 25.19 -5.07
C LYS A 131 3.40 25.18 -4.83
N TYR A 132 4.11 24.11 -5.21
CA TYR A 132 5.57 23.99 -5.08
C TYR A 132 6.34 24.40 -6.35
N ARG A 133 5.67 24.78 -7.44
CA ARG A 133 6.32 25.41 -8.60
C ARG A 133 6.57 26.89 -8.30
N LEU A 134 7.72 27.21 -7.70
CA LEU A 134 8.20 28.59 -7.65
C LEU A 134 8.40 29.11 -9.09
N PRO A 135 8.05 30.37 -9.38
CA PRO A 135 8.34 30.96 -10.68
C PRO A 135 9.86 30.97 -10.87
N ARG A 136 10.33 30.39 -11.98
CA ARG A 136 11.72 30.58 -12.44
C ARG A 136 11.90 32.08 -12.70
N ILE A 137 12.69 32.74 -11.85
CA ILE A 137 13.27 34.07 -12.10
C ILE A 137 14.53 33.86 -12.93
#